data_AF-A0A7C5DYG7-F1
#
_entry.id   AF-A0A7C5DYG7-F1
#
_cell.length_a   1.000
_cell.length_b   1.000
_cell.length_c   1.000
_cell.angle_alpha   90.00
_cell.angle_beta   90.00
_cell.angle_gamma   90.00
#
_symmetry.space_group_name_H-M   'P 1'
#
loop_
_entity.id
_entity.type
_entity.pdbx_description
1 polymer ?
#
loop_
_entity_poly.entity_id
_entity_poly.type
_entity_poly.pdbx_seq_one_letter_code
_entity_poly.pdbx_strand_id
1 'polypeptide(L)'
;MTDAGRHPNITLLTQSEIKSASGHVGNFEVRVLKKARYVIENECTACGDCVDVCPVVVPDEFNMGLSSRRAIYQPFPQAVPSSYVVDIDNCLGHNPIICGKCVEKCEKDCIDFNMSDEELTFKVGTIIVATGMDLYDPTVLDEYGYTRYENVLTSMELERLINAGGPTQGEVIRLTDRETPKSVAFIQCVGSRSQRRGKPYCSNVCCMNTIKSTLMLKEHYPDMEIKVFYIDIRAFGKGFEDLFRRSKGMGVRYIRGLPGSI
;
A
#
# COMPACT_ATOMS: atom_id res chain seq x y z
N MET A 1 -3.32 3.01 15.46
CA MET A 1 -4.53 3.32 14.67
C MET A 1 -5.76 3.37 15.56
N THR A 2 -6.02 2.30 16.33
CA THR A 2 -7.15 2.22 17.27
C THR A 2 -7.21 3.37 18.27
N ASP A 3 -6.07 3.75 18.89
CA ASP A 3 -6.03 4.83 19.87
C ASP A 3 -6.50 6.16 19.27
N ALA A 4 -6.00 6.52 18.09
CA ALA A 4 -6.41 7.73 17.39
C ALA A 4 -7.90 7.70 17.02
N GLY A 5 -8.44 6.54 16.62
CA GLY A 5 -9.85 6.37 16.30
C GLY A 5 -10.81 6.44 17.50
N ARG A 6 -10.30 6.36 18.74
CA ARG A 6 -11.12 6.41 19.98
C ARG A 6 -10.78 7.59 20.89
N HIS A 7 -9.85 8.45 20.49
CA HIS A 7 -9.33 9.49 21.36
C HIS A 7 -10.34 10.64 21.49
N PRO A 8 -10.69 11.11 22.70
CA PRO A 8 -11.76 12.09 22.91
C PRO A 8 -11.49 13.46 22.29
N ASN A 9 -10.21 13.82 22.11
CA ASN A 9 -9.78 15.09 21.51
C ASN A 9 -9.34 14.96 20.04
N ILE A 10 -9.57 13.82 19.38
CA ILE A 10 -9.23 13.62 17.96
C ILE A 10 -10.50 13.27 17.22
N THR A 11 -10.88 14.12 16.27
CA THR A 11 -11.92 13.79 15.28
C THR A 11 -11.25 13.17 14.07
N LEU A 12 -11.41 11.85 13.90
CA LEU A 12 -10.87 11.13 12.76
C LEU A 12 -11.84 11.23 11.58
N LEU A 13 -11.45 11.98 10.55
CA LEU A 13 -12.19 12.05 9.28
C LEU A 13 -11.48 11.17 8.25
N THR A 14 -12.05 9.99 8.00
CA THR A 14 -11.58 9.07 6.97
C THR A 14 -12.41 9.25 5.69
N GLN A 15 -11.93 8.77 4.54
CA GLN A 15 -12.54 9.07 3.24
C GLN A 15 -12.78 10.57 3.03
N SER A 16 -11.84 11.40 3.49
CA SER A 16 -11.99 12.85 3.53
C SER A 16 -10.75 13.54 2.98
N GLU A 17 -10.93 14.61 2.22
CA GLU A 17 -9.86 15.38 1.58
C GLU A 17 -10.04 16.87 1.83
N ILE A 18 -8.95 17.60 2.06
CA ILE A 18 -8.99 19.06 2.18
C ILE A 18 -9.24 19.66 0.79
N LYS A 19 -10.31 20.44 0.64
CA LYS A 19 -10.63 21.19 -0.60
C LYS A 19 -9.94 22.54 -0.64
N SER A 20 -9.90 23.24 0.49
CA SER A 20 -9.23 24.53 0.59
C SER A 20 -8.89 24.87 2.03
N ALA A 21 -7.78 25.57 2.23
CA ALA A 21 -7.44 26.21 3.50
C ALA A 21 -7.18 27.70 3.23
N SER A 22 -7.83 28.58 4.00
CA SER A 22 -7.67 30.03 3.91
C SER A 22 -7.47 30.64 5.30
N GLY A 23 -6.99 31.88 5.37
CA GLY A 23 -6.68 32.56 6.63
C GLY A 23 -5.18 32.63 6.92
N HIS A 24 -4.82 32.71 8.21
CA HIS A 24 -3.44 32.87 8.66
C HIS A 24 -3.19 32.08 9.95
N VAL A 25 -1.93 32.02 10.39
CA VAL A 25 -1.52 31.28 11.60
C VAL A 25 -2.37 31.70 12.80
N GLY A 26 -2.98 30.73 13.47
CA GLY A 26 -3.89 30.94 14.60
C GLY A 26 -5.37 31.10 14.21
N ASN A 27 -5.68 31.32 12.93
CA ASN A 27 -7.05 31.53 12.45
C ASN A 27 -7.21 31.04 10.99
N PHE A 28 -7.12 29.73 10.78
CA PHE A 28 -7.43 29.10 9.51
C PHE A 28 -8.88 28.66 9.45
N GLU A 29 -9.47 28.82 8.27
CA GLU A 29 -10.73 28.18 7.89
C GLU A 29 -10.42 27.11 6.84
N VAL A 30 -10.73 25.86 7.16
CA VAL A 30 -10.43 24.68 6.33
C VAL A 30 -11.73 24.02 5.92
N ARG A 31 -11.91 23.86 4.60
CA ARG A 31 -13.01 23.10 4.01
C ARG A 31 -12.54 21.70 3.66
N VAL A 32 -13.28 20.71 4.11
CA VAL A 32 -13.01 19.29 3.93
C VAL A 32 -14.19 18.67 3.20
N LEU A 33 -13.91 17.93 2.13
CA LEU A 33 -14.89 17.07 1.47
C LEU A 33 -14.79 15.69 2.11
N LYS A 34 -15.86 15.23 2.75
CA LYS A 34 -16.01 13.85 3.22
C LYS A 34 -16.79 13.08 2.16
N LYS A 35 -16.11 12.17 1.48
CA LYS A 35 -16.70 11.33 0.42
C LYS A 35 -17.69 10.34 1.03
N ALA A 36 -18.79 10.10 0.33
CA ALA A 36 -19.76 9.09 0.71
C ALA A 36 -19.10 7.70 0.72
N ARG A 37 -19.25 6.98 1.84
CA ARG A 37 -18.84 5.57 1.93
C ARG A 37 -19.84 4.60 1.35
N TYR A 38 -21.09 5.05 1.25
CA TYR A 38 -22.27 4.21 0.98
C TYR A 38 -22.47 3.08 2.00
N VAL A 39 -21.84 3.21 3.17
CA VAL A 39 -21.93 2.32 4.31
C VAL A 39 -21.96 3.17 5.58
N ILE A 40 -22.93 2.92 6.45
CA ILE A 40 -23.07 3.60 7.74
C ILE A 40 -22.04 3.00 8.70
N GLU A 41 -20.97 3.76 8.96
CA GLU A 41 -19.79 3.29 9.69
C GLU A 41 -20.11 2.68 11.06
N ASN A 42 -21.04 3.28 11.82
CA ASN A 42 -21.36 2.87 13.20
C ASN A 42 -22.23 1.60 13.28
N GLU A 43 -22.95 1.25 12.22
CA GLU A 43 -23.84 0.08 12.18
C GLU A 43 -23.15 -1.13 11.51
N CYS A 44 -22.11 -0.87 10.71
CA CYS A 44 -21.35 -1.90 10.03
C CYS A 44 -20.56 -2.76 11.02
N THR A 45 -20.79 -4.07 10.99
CA THR A 45 -20.08 -5.05 11.84
C THR A 45 -18.80 -5.61 11.20
N ALA A 46 -18.48 -5.18 9.98
CA ALA A 46 -17.39 -5.71 9.16
C ALA A 46 -17.40 -7.24 8.99
N CYS A 47 -18.58 -7.88 8.89
CA CYS A 47 -18.71 -9.34 8.77
C CYS A 47 -18.20 -9.93 7.45
N GLY A 48 -18.29 -9.18 6.34
CA GLY A 48 -17.81 -9.59 5.02
C GLY A 48 -18.85 -10.23 4.09
N ASP A 49 -20.07 -10.52 4.55
CA ASP A 49 -21.11 -11.17 3.74
C ASP A 49 -21.45 -10.41 2.44
N CYS A 50 -21.34 -9.08 2.48
CA CYS A 50 -21.58 -8.22 1.33
C CYS A 50 -20.51 -8.34 0.24
N VAL A 51 -19.28 -8.71 0.60
CA VAL A 51 -18.16 -8.92 -0.32
C VAL A 51 -18.39 -10.20 -1.12
N ASP A 52 -18.82 -11.27 -0.47
CA ASP A 52 -19.00 -12.59 -1.08
C ASP A 52 -20.01 -12.59 -2.23
N VAL A 53 -21.04 -11.74 -2.12
CA VAL A 53 -22.11 -11.62 -3.12
C VAL A 53 -21.85 -10.59 -4.21
N CYS A 54 -20.80 -9.76 -4.06
CA CYS A 54 -20.49 -8.70 -5.01
C CYS A 54 -19.92 -9.28 -6.32
N PRO A 55 -20.58 -9.05 -7.48
CA PRO A 55 -20.13 -9.61 -8.74
C PRO A 55 -18.92 -8.87 -9.35
N VAL A 56 -18.64 -7.66 -8.90
CA VAL A 56 -17.55 -6.83 -9.42
C VAL A 56 -16.21 -7.38 -8.96
N VAL A 57 -15.23 -7.40 -9.86
CA VAL A 57 -13.84 -7.78 -9.59
C VAL A 57 -12.95 -6.69 -10.16
N VAL A 58 -12.16 -6.05 -9.32
CA VAL A 58 -11.18 -5.02 -9.71
C VAL A 58 -9.81 -5.33 -9.09
N PRO A 59 -8.70 -4.86 -9.68
CA PRO A 59 -7.39 -4.97 -9.06
C PRO A 59 -7.37 -4.32 -7.67
N ASP A 60 -6.72 -4.98 -6.72
CA ASP A 60 -6.58 -4.48 -5.35
C ASP A 60 -5.36 -3.57 -5.22
N GLU A 61 -5.60 -2.27 -5.06
CA GLU A 61 -4.57 -1.24 -4.96
C GLU A 61 -3.69 -1.40 -3.72
N PHE A 62 -4.26 -1.88 -2.61
CA PHE A 62 -3.50 -2.14 -1.39
C PHE A 62 -2.48 -3.27 -1.59
N ASN A 63 -2.84 -4.24 -2.43
CA ASN A 63 -1.99 -5.36 -2.82
C ASN A 63 -1.21 -5.12 -4.12
N MET A 64 -1.06 -3.87 -4.56
CA MET A 64 -0.30 -3.50 -5.77
C MET A 64 -0.82 -4.19 -7.05
N GLY A 65 -2.11 -4.56 -7.10
CA GLY A 65 -2.70 -5.30 -8.22
C GLY A 65 -2.37 -6.79 -8.28
N LEU A 66 -1.65 -7.33 -7.29
CA LEU A 66 -1.30 -8.76 -7.21
C LEU A 66 -2.49 -9.66 -6.79
N SER A 67 -3.57 -9.05 -6.33
CA SER A 67 -4.86 -9.70 -6.09
C SER A 67 -5.99 -8.83 -6.61
N SER A 68 -7.20 -9.36 -6.53
CA SER A 68 -8.42 -8.64 -6.84
C SER A 68 -9.24 -8.38 -5.59
N ARG A 69 -9.96 -7.26 -5.56
CA ARG A 69 -10.99 -6.94 -4.57
C ARG A 69 -12.36 -6.78 -5.26
N ARG A 70 -13.39 -6.64 -4.43
CA ARG A 70 -14.77 -6.34 -4.87
C ARG A 70 -15.03 -4.83 -4.83
N ALA A 71 -16.16 -4.40 -5.40
CA ALA A 71 -16.57 -2.98 -5.33
C ALA A 71 -16.91 -2.55 -3.89
N ILE A 72 -17.56 -3.43 -3.11
CA ILE A 72 -17.66 -3.25 -1.65
C ILE A 72 -16.48 -3.97 -1.00
N TYR A 73 -15.67 -3.23 -0.25
CA TYR A 73 -14.41 -3.75 0.28
C TYR A 73 -13.97 -3.05 1.56
N GLN A 74 -13.04 -3.66 2.26
CA GLN A 74 -12.27 -3.05 3.33
C GLN A 74 -10.80 -3.04 2.87
N PRO A 75 -10.05 -1.92 2.98
CA PRO A 75 -8.70 -1.84 2.42
C PRO A 75 -7.74 -2.93 2.91
N PHE A 76 -7.87 -3.33 4.17
CA PHE A 76 -7.16 -4.46 4.77
C PHE A 76 -7.86 -4.90 6.06
N PRO A 77 -7.63 -6.12 6.57
CA PRO A 77 -8.39 -6.68 7.69
C PRO A 77 -8.35 -5.85 8.99
N GLN A 78 -7.25 -5.13 9.25
CA GLN A 78 -7.08 -4.30 10.45
C GLN A 78 -7.36 -2.80 10.19
N ALA A 79 -8.09 -2.45 9.14
CA ALA A 79 -8.40 -1.06 8.82
C ALA A 79 -9.19 -0.38 9.94
N VAL A 80 -8.96 0.93 10.13
CA VAL A 80 -9.65 1.78 11.10
C VAL A 80 -10.25 2.98 10.35
N PRO A 81 -11.56 3.23 10.42
CA PRO A 81 -12.59 2.44 11.12
C PRO A 81 -12.75 1.02 10.53
N SER A 82 -13.19 0.08 11.36
CA SER A 82 -13.49 -1.28 10.94
C SER A 82 -14.86 -1.32 10.27
N SER A 83 -14.92 -0.78 9.05
CA SER A 83 -16.13 -0.67 8.25
C SER A 83 -15.80 -0.84 6.76
N TYR A 84 -16.77 -1.33 6.00
CA TYR A 84 -16.68 -1.44 4.55
C TYR A 84 -16.88 -0.08 3.87
N VAL A 85 -16.47 0.01 2.61
CA VAL A 85 -16.75 1.13 1.72
C VAL A 85 -17.09 0.60 0.33
N VAL A 86 -17.99 1.29 -0.37
CA VAL A 86 -18.29 1.01 -1.77
C VAL A 86 -17.48 1.93 -2.68
N ASP A 87 -16.71 1.33 -3.57
CA ASP A 87 -16.12 1.98 -4.73
C ASP A 87 -17.20 2.20 -5.79
N ILE A 88 -17.76 3.41 -5.81
CA ILE A 88 -18.89 3.74 -6.68
C ILE A 88 -18.50 3.77 -8.16
N ASP A 89 -17.24 4.09 -8.48
CA ASP A 89 -16.73 4.20 -9.85
C ASP A 89 -16.72 2.84 -10.56
N ASN A 90 -16.53 1.75 -9.80
CA ASN A 90 -16.57 0.38 -10.30
C ASN A 90 -17.88 -0.36 -9.97
N CYS A 91 -18.76 0.23 -9.16
CA CYS A 91 -19.97 -0.42 -8.70
C CYS A 91 -21.02 -0.53 -9.82
N LEU A 92 -21.60 -1.73 -10.00
CA LEU A 92 -22.77 -1.94 -10.88
C LEU A 92 -24.10 -1.48 -10.26
N GLY A 93 -24.06 -0.82 -9.10
CA GLY A 93 -25.23 -0.35 -8.34
C GLY A 93 -25.52 1.14 -8.53
N HIS A 94 -24.73 1.83 -9.35
CA HIS A 94 -25.01 3.18 -9.82
C HIS A 94 -25.22 3.13 -11.34
N ASN A 95 -26.43 3.52 -11.78
CA ASN A 95 -26.89 3.80 -13.14
C ASN A 95 -25.87 3.49 -14.29
N PRO A 96 -26.11 2.55 -15.23
CA PRO A 96 -27.42 2.06 -15.71
C PRO A 96 -27.87 0.68 -15.24
N ILE A 97 -27.00 -0.08 -14.56
CA ILE A 97 -27.37 -1.36 -13.94
C ILE A 97 -27.64 -1.06 -12.47
N ILE A 98 -28.67 -1.70 -11.89
CA ILE A 98 -29.00 -1.55 -10.46
C ILE A 98 -28.74 -2.90 -9.80
N CYS A 99 -27.49 -3.12 -9.39
CA CYS A 99 -27.11 -4.26 -8.57
C CYS A 99 -27.36 -3.94 -7.08
N GLY A 100 -28.20 -4.73 -6.39
CA GLY A 100 -28.54 -4.57 -4.97
C GLY A 100 -28.06 -5.71 -4.06
N LYS A 101 -27.30 -6.68 -4.57
CA LYS A 101 -26.98 -7.93 -3.84
C LYS A 101 -26.33 -7.72 -2.48
N CYS A 102 -25.43 -6.74 -2.37
CA CYS A 102 -24.76 -6.43 -1.11
C CYS A 102 -25.74 -5.88 -0.07
N VAL A 103 -26.70 -5.05 -0.49
CA VAL A 103 -27.79 -4.52 0.35
C VAL A 103 -28.68 -5.67 0.82
N GLU A 104 -29.15 -6.51 -0.11
CA GLU A 104 -30.01 -7.68 0.19
C GLU A 104 -29.37 -8.65 1.20
N LYS A 105 -28.04 -8.78 1.18
CA LYS A 105 -27.29 -9.68 2.06
C LYS A 105 -26.93 -9.04 3.41
N CYS A 106 -27.01 -7.72 3.55
CA CYS A 106 -26.57 -7.02 4.75
C CYS A 106 -27.66 -7.06 5.84
N GLU A 107 -27.51 -7.94 6.83
CA GLU A 107 -28.49 -8.06 7.94
C GLU A 107 -28.63 -6.80 8.81
N LYS A 108 -27.64 -5.91 8.77
CA LYS A 108 -27.64 -4.65 9.51
C LYS A 108 -28.27 -3.48 8.76
N ASP A 109 -28.65 -3.69 7.49
CA ASP A 109 -29.20 -2.65 6.61
C ASP A 109 -28.34 -1.38 6.58
N CYS A 110 -27.01 -1.54 6.69
CA CYS A 110 -26.08 -0.44 6.84
C CYS A 110 -25.47 0.06 5.51
N ILE A 111 -25.92 -0.47 4.36
CA ILE A 111 -25.47 -0.05 3.03
C ILE A 111 -26.51 0.89 2.44
N ASP A 112 -26.13 2.12 2.13
CA ASP A 112 -27.03 3.15 1.61
C ASP A 112 -26.43 3.86 0.40
N PHE A 113 -26.98 3.58 -0.78
CA PHE A 113 -26.57 4.22 -2.04
C PHE A 113 -27.06 5.66 -2.20
N ASN A 114 -27.92 6.15 -1.30
CA ASN A 114 -28.38 7.55 -1.32
C ASN A 114 -27.46 8.48 -0.52
N MET A 115 -26.43 7.94 0.14
CA MET A 115 -25.40 8.76 0.77
C MET A 115 -24.76 9.69 -0.27
N SER A 116 -24.51 10.94 0.12
CA SER A 116 -23.84 11.93 -0.72
C SER A 116 -22.64 12.50 0.01
N ASP A 117 -21.72 13.08 -0.75
CA ASP A 117 -20.55 13.73 -0.19
C ASP A 117 -20.95 14.91 0.72
N GLU A 118 -20.26 15.07 1.83
CA GLU A 118 -20.51 16.14 2.79
C GLU A 118 -19.36 17.16 2.77
N GLU A 119 -19.68 18.45 2.68
CA GLU A 119 -18.71 19.52 2.90
C GLU A 119 -18.73 19.99 4.35
N LEU A 120 -17.60 19.85 5.02
CA LEU A 120 -17.40 20.25 6.42
C LEU A 120 -16.46 21.45 6.48
N THR A 121 -16.76 22.40 7.37
CA THR A 121 -15.90 23.58 7.60
C THR A 121 -15.39 23.58 9.03
N PHE A 122 -14.07 23.70 9.18
CA PHE A 122 -13.39 23.73 10.48
C PHE A 122 -12.59 25.00 10.65
N LYS A 123 -12.63 25.57 11.86
CA LYS A 123 -11.73 26.64 12.29
C LYS A 123 -10.59 26.04 13.10
N VAL A 124 -9.36 26.22 12.64
CA VAL A 124 -8.17 25.64 13.28
C VAL A 124 -7.05 26.66 13.42
N GLY A 125 -6.25 26.55 14.48
CA GLY A 125 -5.10 27.44 14.69
C GLY A 125 -3.86 27.02 13.90
N THR A 126 -3.68 25.71 13.70
CA THR A 126 -2.46 25.12 13.14
C THR A 126 -2.80 23.96 12.21
N ILE A 127 -2.01 23.80 11.15
CA ILE A 127 -2.13 22.70 10.18
C ILE A 127 -0.80 21.93 10.18
N ILE A 128 -0.88 20.61 10.28
CA ILE A 128 0.27 19.70 10.18
C ILE A 128 0.10 18.90 8.89
N VAL A 129 1.06 19.00 7.98
CA VAL A 129 1.04 18.25 6.72
C VAL A 129 1.84 16.96 6.89
N ALA A 130 1.16 15.82 6.79
CA ALA A 130 1.73 14.49 6.94
C ALA A 130 1.17 13.51 5.89
N THR A 131 1.01 13.97 4.63
CA THR A 131 0.41 13.20 3.53
C THR A 131 1.29 12.07 2.99
N GLY A 132 2.52 11.93 3.49
CA GLY A 132 3.40 10.83 3.14
C GLY A 132 4.15 11.03 1.82
N MET A 133 4.33 9.94 1.09
CA MET A 133 5.09 9.84 -0.15
C MET A 133 4.52 8.74 -1.04
N ASP A 134 4.72 8.88 -2.35
CA ASP A 134 4.36 7.85 -3.33
C ASP A 134 5.56 7.02 -3.77
N LEU A 135 5.26 5.87 -4.36
CA LEU A 135 6.26 4.96 -4.92
C LEU A 135 6.79 5.50 -6.26
N TYR A 136 8.04 5.20 -6.56
CA TYR A 136 8.57 5.44 -7.89
C TYR A 136 8.05 4.36 -8.85
N ASP A 137 7.45 4.78 -9.97
CA ASP A 137 7.04 3.90 -11.05
C ASP A 137 8.24 3.59 -11.98
N PRO A 138 8.74 2.34 -12.03
CA PRO A 138 9.88 1.97 -12.85
C PRO A 138 9.49 1.58 -14.28
N THR A 139 8.25 1.76 -14.72
CA THR A 139 7.77 1.46 -16.08
C THR A 139 8.63 2.09 -17.17
N VAL A 140 9.17 3.29 -16.92
CA VAL A 140 10.03 4.01 -17.87
C VAL A 140 11.48 3.48 -17.94
N LEU A 141 11.86 2.54 -17.07
CA LEU A 141 13.21 1.97 -16.99
C LEU A 141 13.26 0.62 -17.72
N ASP A 142 13.19 0.69 -19.05
CA ASP A 142 13.16 -0.49 -19.93
C ASP A 142 14.30 -1.47 -19.64
N GLU A 143 15.48 -0.99 -19.25
CA GLU A 143 16.64 -1.83 -18.97
C GLU A 143 16.43 -2.84 -17.85
N TYR A 144 15.53 -2.56 -16.90
CA TYR A 144 15.20 -3.46 -15.81
C TYR A 144 13.97 -4.32 -16.11
N GLY A 145 13.28 -4.07 -17.23
CA GLY A 145 12.27 -4.98 -17.76
C GLY A 145 11.02 -5.16 -16.89
N TYR A 146 10.67 -4.17 -16.05
CA TYR A 146 9.48 -4.23 -15.18
C TYR A 146 8.19 -4.51 -15.97
N THR A 147 8.04 -3.91 -17.15
CA THR A 147 6.89 -4.14 -18.05
C THR A 147 7.03 -5.37 -18.94
N ARG A 148 8.23 -5.97 -19.03
CA ARG A 148 8.55 -7.07 -19.96
C ARG A 148 8.56 -8.43 -19.28
N TYR A 149 8.88 -8.47 -18.00
CA TYR A 149 9.10 -9.71 -17.25
C TYR A 149 8.24 -9.73 -15.99
N GLU A 150 7.28 -10.66 -15.92
CA GLU A 150 6.35 -10.79 -14.79
C GLU A 150 7.05 -11.08 -13.44
N ASN A 151 8.26 -11.64 -13.48
CA ASN A 151 9.05 -11.92 -12.27
C ASN A 151 9.93 -10.74 -11.84
N VAL A 152 9.84 -9.58 -12.50
CA VAL A 152 10.47 -8.34 -12.05
C VAL A 152 9.47 -7.57 -11.22
N LEU A 153 9.74 -7.48 -9.92
CA LEU A 153 8.87 -6.84 -8.94
C LEU A 153 9.54 -5.61 -8.33
N THR A 154 8.75 -4.61 -8.05
CA THR A 154 9.09 -3.52 -7.14
C THR A 154 9.23 -4.06 -5.71
N SER A 155 9.94 -3.29 -4.86
CA SER A 155 10.05 -3.66 -3.45
C SER A 155 8.69 -3.67 -2.74
N MET A 156 7.73 -2.82 -3.14
CA MET A 156 6.41 -2.80 -2.51
C MET A 156 5.59 -4.04 -2.87
N GLU A 157 5.61 -4.49 -4.13
CA GLU A 157 4.98 -5.75 -4.53
C GLU A 157 5.54 -6.93 -3.75
N LEU A 158 6.87 -7.00 -3.58
CA LEU A 158 7.50 -8.02 -2.74
C LEU A 158 7.04 -7.93 -1.27
N GLU A 159 6.90 -6.73 -0.71
CA GLU A 159 6.35 -6.54 0.64
C GLU A 159 4.93 -7.07 0.76
N ARG A 160 4.10 -6.94 -0.29
CA ARG A 160 2.77 -7.55 -0.32
C ARG A 160 2.85 -9.06 -0.32
N LEU A 161 3.74 -9.67 -1.11
CA LEU A 161 3.90 -11.13 -1.15
C LEU A 161 4.39 -11.72 0.19
N ILE A 162 5.36 -11.07 0.84
CA ILE A 162 5.92 -11.54 2.13
C ILE A 162 4.92 -11.32 3.29
N ASN A 163 3.95 -10.43 3.13
CA ASN A 163 2.99 -10.15 4.19
C ASN A 163 2.04 -11.33 4.41
N ALA A 164 1.89 -11.78 5.67
CA ALA A 164 0.97 -12.87 6.03
C ALA A 164 -0.51 -12.57 5.72
N GLY A 165 -0.92 -11.28 5.76
CA GLY A 165 -2.24 -10.81 5.31
C GLY A 165 -2.24 -10.32 3.86
N GLY A 166 -1.18 -10.63 3.11
CA GLY A 166 -1.03 -10.33 1.69
C GLY A 166 -1.70 -11.36 0.78
N PRO A 167 -1.60 -11.18 -0.54
CA PRO A 167 -2.34 -11.97 -1.52
C PRO A 167 -1.85 -13.43 -1.60
N THR A 168 -0.62 -13.70 -1.16
CA THR A 168 -0.01 -15.04 -1.13
C THR A 168 0.18 -15.56 0.29
N GLN A 169 -0.44 -14.92 1.28
CA GLN A 169 -0.40 -15.33 2.70
C GLN A 169 1.02 -15.47 3.28
N GLY A 170 1.96 -14.67 2.76
CA GLY A 170 3.36 -14.67 3.19
C GLY A 170 4.29 -15.53 2.35
N GLU A 171 3.76 -16.27 1.36
CA GLU A 171 4.58 -17.08 0.47
C GLU A 171 5.14 -16.24 -0.68
N VAL A 172 6.45 -16.33 -0.88
CA VAL A 172 7.14 -15.67 -1.99
C VAL A 172 7.12 -16.60 -3.20
N ILE A 173 6.43 -16.16 -4.24
CA ILE A 173 6.26 -16.93 -5.47
C ILE A 173 6.71 -16.11 -6.68
N ARG A 174 7.15 -16.81 -7.72
CA ARG A 174 7.25 -16.27 -9.08
C ARG A 174 5.85 -16.09 -9.66
N LEU A 175 5.57 -14.95 -10.29
CA LEU A 175 4.23 -14.68 -10.83
C LEU A 175 3.90 -15.57 -12.04
N THR A 176 4.93 -15.99 -12.80
CA THR A 176 4.76 -16.80 -14.02
C THR A 176 4.26 -18.22 -13.78
N ASP A 177 4.75 -18.89 -12.72
CA ASP A 177 4.50 -20.32 -12.47
C ASP A 177 4.11 -20.63 -11.02
N ARG A 178 4.08 -19.62 -10.15
CA ARG A 178 3.74 -19.73 -8.73
C ARG A 178 4.70 -20.61 -7.92
N GLU A 179 5.88 -20.90 -8.44
CA GLU A 179 6.91 -21.62 -7.70
C GLU A 179 7.73 -20.68 -6.81
N THR A 180 8.21 -21.20 -5.68
CA THR A 180 9.14 -20.49 -4.81
C THR A 180 10.47 -20.26 -5.55
N PRO A 181 10.97 -19.01 -5.66
CA PRO A 181 12.21 -18.74 -6.37
C PRO A 181 13.40 -19.32 -5.60
N LYS A 182 14.28 -20.06 -6.30
CA LYS A 182 15.55 -20.53 -5.71
C LYS A 182 16.57 -19.40 -5.53
N SER A 183 16.44 -18.33 -6.30
CA SER A 183 17.34 -17.18 -6.26
C SER A 183 16.60 -15.86 -6.47
N VAL A 184 17.00 -14.83 -5.72
CA VAL A 184 16.44 -13.48 -5.80
C VAL A 184 17.56 -12.44 -5.96
N ALA A 185 17.34 -11.48 -6.85
CA ALA A 185 18.23 -10.34 -7.03
C ALA A 185 17.51 -9.03 -6.66
N PHE A 186 18.15 -8.20 -5.86
CA PHE A 186 17.71 -6.84 -5.55
C PHE A 186 18.58 -5.83 -6.28
N ILE A 187 17.96 -4.83 -6.90
CA ILE A 187 18.65 -3.71 -7.53
C ILE A 187 18.37 -2.45 -6.73
N GLN A 188 19.42 -1.85 -6.17
CA GLN A 188 19.28 -0.61 -5.40
C GLN A 188 19.18 0.62 -6.30
N CYS A 189 18.69 1.71 -5.72
CA CYS A 189 18.65 3.03 -6.35
C CYS A 189 17.80 3.10 -7.63
N VAL A 190 16.86 2.18 -7.85
CA VAL A 190 15.87 2.30 -8.92
C VAL A 190 15.08 3.59 -8.72
N GLY A 191 15.07 4.48 -9.73
CA GLY A 191 14.44 5.80 -9.66
C GLY A 191 15.14 6.84 -8.77
N SER A 192 16.26 6.51 -8.14
CA SER A 192 16.96 7.37 -7.16
C SER A 192 18.44 7.53 -7.50
N ARG A 193 19.07 8.60 -7.02
CA ARG A 193 20.49 8.90 -7.26
C ARG A 193 20.88 8.83 -8.74
N SER A 194 19.96 9.22 -9.62
CA SER A 194 20.16 9.23 -11.07
C SER A 194 19.66 10.55 -11.64
N GLN A 195 20.54 11.26 -12.37
CA GLN A 195 20.21 12.52 -13.05
C GLN A 195 19.38 12.30 -14.31
N ARG A 196 19.52 11.13 -14.96
CA ARG A 196 18.88 10.82 -16.25
C ARG A 196 17.69 9.87 -16.13
N ARG A 197 17.68 9.00 -15.13
CA ARG A 197 16.80 7.82 -15.04
C ARG A 197 16.02 7.75 -13.73
N GLY A 198 15.68 8.91 -13.19
CA GLY A 198 15.06 9.03 -11.87
C GLY A 198 15.29 10.41 -11.27
N LYS A 199 15.48 10.45 -9.96
CA LYS A 199 15.70 11.68 -9.22
C LYS A 199 17.13 11.76 -8.67
N PRO A 200 17.71 12.96 -8.53
CA PRO A 200 19.10 13.13 -8.08
C PRO A 200 19.29 12.85 -6.59
N TYR A 201 18.21 12.75 -5.82
CA TYR A 201 18.27 12.49 -4.38
C TYR A 201 18.31 10.99 -4.05
N CYS A 202 18.69 10.68 -2.82
CA CYS A 202 18.58 9.35 -2.25
C CYS A 202 17.24 9.20 -1.53
N SER A 203 16.51 8.11 -1.82
CA SER A 203 15.21 7.81 -1.19
C SER A 203 15.31 7.28 0.25
N ASN A 204 16.51 7.33 0.86
CA ASN A 204 16.81 7.07 2.26
C ASN A 204 16.58 5.63 2.77
N VAL A 205 15.38 5.07 2.56
CA VAL A 205 14.90 3.83 3.18
C VAL A 205 15.20 2.56 2.36
N CYS A 206 15.44 2.68 1.04
CA CYS A 206 15.50 1.54 0.13
C CYS A 206 16.58 0.50 0.51
N CYS A 207 17.75 0.93 0.96
CA CYS A 207 18.81 0.02 1.41
C CYS A 207 18.35 -0.80 2.63
N MET A 208 17.72 -0.15 3.61
CA MET A 208 17.29 -0.81 4.83
C MET A 208 16.07 -1.70 4.63
N ASN A 209 15.13 -1.28 3.78
CA ASN A 209 14.02 -2.14 3.38
C ASN A 209 14.55 -3.41 2.71
N THR A 210 15.52 -3.29 1.80
CA THR A 210 16.14 -4.49 1.18
C THR A 210 16.85 -5.36 2.20
N ILE A 211 17.66 -4.79 3.11
CA ILE A 211 18.32 -5.56 4.18
C ILE A 211 17.29 -6.33 5.00
N LYS A 212 16.19 -5.67 5.40
CA LYS A 212 15.06 -6.30 6.10
C LYS A 212 14.48 -7.45 5.27
N SER A 213 14.12 -7.22 4.01
CA SER A 213 13.56 -8.26 3.15
C SER A 213 14.53 -9.43 2.98
N THR A 214 15.84 -9.19 2.85
CA THR A 214 16.83 -10.28 2.76
C THR A 214 16.91 -11.13 4.03
N LEU A 215 16.78 -10.51 5.21
CA LEU A 215 16.75 -11.22 6.49
C LEU A 215 15.51 -12.08 6.59
N MET A 216 14.33 -11.50 6.28
CA MET A 216 13.07 -12.25 6.27
C MET A 216 13.13 -13.43 5.30
N LEU A 217 13.57 -13.20 4.05
CA LEU A 217 13.70 -14.26 3.05
C LEU A 217 14.65 -15.37 3.52
N LYS A 218 15.75 -15.04 4.20
CA LYS A 218 16.68 -16.05 4.73
C LYS A 218 16.15 -16.78 5.96
N GLU A 219 15.29 -16.15 6.76
CA GLU A 219 14.62 -16.81 7.89
C GLU A 219 13.57 -17.82 7.41
N HIS A 220 12.80 -17.48 6.36
CA HIS A 220 11.77 -18.35 5.78
C HIS A 220 12.34 -19.38 4.79
N TYR A 221 13.35 -19.00 4.01
CA TYR A 221 13.97 -19.82 2.96
C TYR A 221 15.51 -19.80 3.08
N PRO A 222 16.09 -20.57 4.02
CA PRO A 222 17.52 -20.53 4.33
C PRO A 222 18.44 -20.76 3.12
N ASP A 223 18.03 -21.64 2.21
CA ASP A 223 18.80 -22.04 1.03
C ASP A 223 18.67 -21.08 -0.16
N MET A 224 17.78 -20.08 -0.08
CA MET A 224 17.54 -19.15 -1.19
C MET A 224 18.79 -18.31 -1.49
N GLU A 225 19.25 -18.28 -2.73
CA GLU A 225 20.39 -17.46 -3.13
C GLU A 225 19.96 -15.99 -3.30
N ILE A 226 20.50 -15.09 -2.46
CA ILE A 226 20.13 -13.67 -2.51
C ILE A 226 21.34 -12.81 -2.90
N LYS A 227 21.16 -11.98 -3.93
CA LYS A 227 22.15 -11.00 -4.40
C LYS A 227 21.58 -9.59 -4.31
N VAL A 228 22.35 -8.65 -3.78
CA VAL A 228 21.97 -7.23 -3.70
C VAL A 228 22.98 -6.40 -4.47
N PHE A 229 22.54 -5.79 -5.57
CA PHE A 229 23.34 -4.89 -6.40
C PHE A 229 23.20 -3.45 -5.94
N TYR A 230 24.31 -2.80 -5.60
CA TYR A 230 24.27 -1.49 -4.94
C TYR A 230 25.44 -0.57 -5.31
N ILE A 231 25.28 0.74 -5.07
CA ILE A 231 26.38 1.73 -5.14
C ILE A 231 27.05 1.85 -3.77
N ASP A 232 26.27 2.28 -2.78
CA ASP A 232 26.66 2.40 -1.37
C ASP A 232 25.51 1.87 -0.50
N ILE A 233 25.81 1.09 0.54
CA ILE A 233 24.82 0.70 1.55
C ILE A 233 24.72 1.82 2.57
N ARG A 234 23.51 2.38 2.72
CA ARG A 234 23.23 3.51 3.62
C ARG A 234 22.52 3.03 4.88
N ALA A 235 23.25 2.35 5.74
CA ALA A 235 22.77 1.79 7.01
C ALA A 235 23.14 2.69 8.21
N PHE A 236 22.67 3.96 8.19
CA PHE A 236 23.17 5.02 9.08
C PHE A 236 22.38 5.19 10.40
N GLY A 237 21.27 4.47 10.59
CA GLY A 237 20.47 4.50 11.81
C GLY A 237 21.08 3.65 12.94
N LYS A 238 20.58 3.83 14.17
CA LYS A 238 21.00 3.02 15.33
C LYS A 238 20.72 1.54 15.06
N GLY A 239 21.76 0.70 15.10
CA GLY A 239 21.68 -0.74 14.86
C GLY A 239 21.52 -1.15 13.38
N PHE A 240 21.49 -0.21 12.44
CA PHE A 240 21.29 -0.52 11.02
C PHE A 240 22.50 -1.24 10.41
N GLU A 241 23.70 -0.82 10.79
CA GLU A 241 24.94 -1.49 10.40
C GLU A 241 24.98 -2.94 10.93
N ASP A 242 24.45 -3.19 12.12
CA ASP A 242 24.38 -4.55 12.69
C ASP A 242 23.39 -5.43 11.90
N LEU A 243 22.26 -4.88 11.46
CA LEU A 243 21.33 -5.58 10.56
C LEU A 243 21.98 -5.90 9.21
N PHE A 244 22.74 -4.97 8.65
CA PHE A 244 23.50 -5.20 7.43
C PHE A 244 24.52 -6.34 7.59
N ARG A 245 25.28 -6.33 8.69
CA ARG A 245 26.24 -7.40 9.02
C ARG A 245 25.54 -8.75 9.23
N ARG A 246 24.39 -8.76 9.92
CA ARG A 246 23.58 -9.97 10.11
C ARG A 246 23.12 -10.54 8.76
N SER A 247 22.62 -9.70 7.86
CA SER A 247 22.21 -10.12 6.51
C SER A 247 23.36 -10.75 5.73
N LYS A 248 24.55 -10.13 5.77
CA LYS A 248 25.78 -10.73 5.20
C LYS A 248 26.14 -12.06 5.86
N GLY A 249 26.03 -12.15 7.18
CA GLY A 249 26.29 -13.36 7.95
C GLY A 249 25.37 -14.54 7.62
N MET A 250 24.14 -14.25 7.14
CA MET A 250 23.20 -15.26 6.63
C MET A 250 23.46 -15.67 5.17
N GLY A 251 24.59 -15.24 4.59
CA GLY A 251 25.01 -15.65 3.24
C GLY A 251 24.47 -14.77 2.10
N VAL A 252 23.86 -13.61 2.40
CA VAL A 252 23.41 -12.66 1.38
C VAL A 252 24.62 -12.00 0.71
N ARG A 253 24.67 -12.02 -0.62
CA ARG A 253 25.79 -11.48 -1.40
C ARG A 253 25.52 -10.03 -1.81
N TYR A 254 26.33 -9.11 -1.30
CA TYR A 254 26.28 -7.71 -1.67
C TYR A 254 27.32 -7.42 -2.75
N ILE A 255 26.87 -7.00 -3.93
CA ILE A 255 27.70 -6.74 -5.10
C ILE A 255 27.69 -5.24 -5.38
N ARG A 256 28.86 -4.62 -5.29
CA ARG A 256 29.01 -3.20 -5.55
C ARG A 256 29.06 -2.95 -7.07
N GLY A 257 27.96 -2.50 -7.63
CA GLY A 257 27.75 -2.26 -9.05
C GLY A 257 26.27 -2.41 -9.39
N LEU A 258 25.69 -1.42 -10.09
CA LEU A 258 24.33 -1.55 -10.61
C LEU A 258 24.38 -2.30 -11.96
N PRO A 259 23.44 -3.22 -12.23
CA PRO A 259 23.35 -3.88 -13.53
C PRO A 259 23.06 -2.86 -14.63
N GLY A 260 23.62 -3.06 -15.83
CA GLY A 260 23.31 -2.24 -17.00
C GLY A 260 21.94 -2.55 -17.60
N SER A 261 21.54 -3.82 -17.56
CA SER A 261 20.24 -4.35 -17.96
C SER A 261 19.99 -5.72 -17.29
N ILE A 262 18.73 -6.18 -17.30
CA ILE A 262 18.31 -7.54 -16.93
C ILE A 262 17.99 -8.35 -18.19
#